data_AF-A0A2V5V4G6-F1
#
_entry.id   AF-A0A2V5V4G6-F1
#
_cell.length_a   1.000
_cell.length_b   1.000
_cell.length_c   1.000
_cell.angle_alpha   90.00
_cell.angle_beta   90.00
_cell.angle_gamma   90.00
#
_symmetry.space_group_name_H-M   'P 1'
#
loop_
_entity.id
_entity.type
_entity.pdbx_description
1 polymer ?
#
loop_
_entity_poly.entity_id
_entity_poly.type
_entity_poly.pdbx_seq_one_letter_code
_entity_poly.pdbx_strand_id
1 'polypeptide(L)'
;MKSLWSRFPMSSRTIRQSVAAAGVIASMAFVGMQIRQSNIQARAAAYHAIGIATAEFHRGFDARLNRLATESAYPEAVKRWTLEDWESWERILTADLRMLETILLQVEQGLLPPDAMARLGYNWGPILTNPAMACLWPELRTQVGPSVRKFIEDSTPKAERLPCKIDIQALRDETILGRKKDTTVVK
;
A
#
# COMPACT_ATOMS: atom_id res chain seq x y z
N MET A 1 64.30 15.84 -39.62
CA MET A 1 63.24 15.53 -38.63
C MET A 1 63.17 16.67 -37.64
N LYS A 2 62.17 17.57 -37.75
CA LYS A 2 61.93 18.65 -36.79
C LYS A 2 60.67 18.30 -36.01
N SER A 3 60.82 18.11 -34.70
CA SER A 3 59.72 17.81 -33.78
C SER A 3 58.82 19.04 -33.64
N LEU A 4 57.64 18.97 -34.26
CA LEU A 4 56.52 19.85 -33.91
C LEU A 4 55.88 19.32 -32.62
N TRP A 5 56.35 19.79 -31.48
CA TRP A 5 55.56 19.77 -30.25
C TRP A 5 55.16 21.22 -29.97
N SER A 6 53.92 21.56 -30.29
CA SER A 6 53.32 22.87 -30.04
C SER A 6 53.17 23.09 -28.54
N ARG A 7 54.15 23.79 -27.95
CA ARG A 7 54.00 24.38 -26.61
C ARG A 7 53.22 25.69 -26.75
N PHE A 8 51.90 25.62 -26.70
CA PHE A 8 51.11 26.82 -26.42
C PHE A 8 51.25 27.14 -24.92
N PRO A 9 51.80 28.31 -24.52
CA PRO A 9 51.81 28.70 -23.12
C PRO A 9 50.37 28.99 -22.69
N MET A 10 49.75 28.07 -21.95
CA MET A 10 48.46 28.32 -21.32
C MET A 10 48.60 29.48 -20.33
N SER A 11 47.75 30.50 -20.48
CA SER A 11 47.64 31.59 -19.52
C SER A 11 47.26 31.05 -18.13
N SER A 12 47.88 31.57 -17.08
CA SER A 12 47.56 31.22 -15.69
C SER A 12 46.07 31.43 -15.36
N ARG A 13 45.43 32.41 -16.03
CA ARG A 13 43.98 32.64 -15.95
C ARG A 13 43.19 31.46 -16.52
N THR A 14 43.60 30.92 -17.66
CA THR A 14 42.98 29.75 -18.29
C THR A 14 43.14 28.50 -17.42
N ILE A 15 44.33 28.28 -16.86
CA ILE A 15 44.56 27.15 -15.93
C ILE A 15 43.64 27.27 -14.71
N ARG A 16 43.56 28.45 -14.09
CA ARG A 16 42.69 28.69 -12.93
C ARG A 16 41.21 28.49 -13.27
N GLN A 17 40.77 28.93 -14.45
CA GLN A 17 39.40 28.74 -14.92
C GLN A 17 39.08 27.26 -15.17
N SER A 18 39.99 26.52 -15.79
CA SER A 18 39.82 25.08 -16.02
C SER A 18 39.76 24.29 -14.71
N VAL A 19 40.63 24.62 -13.73
CA VAL A 19 40.61 24.00 -12.40
C VAL A 19 39.31 24.33 -11.66
N ALA A 20 38.85 25.58 -11.71
CA ALA A 20 37.58 25.98 -11.12
C ALA A 20 36.40 25.22 -11.75
N ALA A 21 36.35 25.14 -13.09
CA ALA A 21 35.33 24.40 -13.81
C ALA A 21 35.35 22.90 -13.46
N ALA A 22 36.53 22.28 -13.40
CA ALA A 22 36.68 20.89 -12.98
C ALA A 22 36.21 20.69 -11.53
N GLY A 23 36.49 21.64 -10.63
CA GLY A 23 36.00 21.63 -9.25
C GLY A 23 34.48 21.67 -9.16
N VAL A 24 33.81 22.49 -9.98
CA VAL A 24 32.33 22.52 -10.04
C VAL A 24 31.76 21.22 -10.57
N ILE A 25 32.34 20.65 -11.64
CA ILE A 25 31.89 19.37 -12.20
C ILE A 25 32.05 18.24 -11.17
N ALA A 26 33.20 18.19 -10.49
CA ALA A 26 33.46 17.20 -9.45
C ALA A 26 32.51 17.33 -8.26
N SER A 27 32.18 18.55 -7.81
CA SER A 27 31.24 18.77 -6.72
C SER A 27 29.80 18.37 -7.11
N MET A 28 29.37 18.68 -8.34
CA MET A 28 28.08 18.23 -8.85
C MET A 28 27.99 16.69 -8.93
N ALA A 29 29.04 16.04 -9.42
CA ALA A 29 29.10 14.58 -9.46
C ALA A 29 29.02 13.98 -8.04
N PHE A 30 29.72 14.58 -7.07
CA PHE A 30 29.67 14.16 -5.67
C PHE A 30 28.27 14.32 -5.05
N VAL A 31 27.61 15.46 -5.25
CA VAL A 31 26.23 15.69 -4.81
C VAL A 31 25.28 14.68 -5.47
N GLY A 32 25.44 14.40 -6.77
CA GLY A 32 24.66 13.38 -7.47
C GLY A 32 24.83 11.98 -6.87
N MET A 33 26.05 11.60 -6.49
CA MET A 33 26.32 10.33 -5.79
C MET A 33 25.66 10.29 -4.41
N GLN A 34 25.72 11.39 -3.63
CA GLN A 34 25.07 11.47 -2.32
C GLN A 34 23.55 11.34 -2.42
N ILE A 35 22.92 12.03 -3.37
CA ILE A 35 21.47 11.93 -3.62
C ILE A 35 21.11 10.48 -3.97
N ARG A 36 21.90 9.83 -4.84
CA ARG A 36 21.67 8.41 -5.18
C ARG A 36 21.76 7.51 -3.96
N GLN A 37 22.77 7.68 -3.10
CA GLN A 37 22.92 6.89 -1.87
C GLN A 37 21.77 7.13 -0.89
N SER A 38 21.38 8.40 -0.70
CA SER A 38 20.23 8.78 0.12
C SER A 38 18.94 8.14 -0.36
N ASN A 39 18.68 8.12 -1.67
CA ASN A 39 17.49 7.48 -2.24
C ASN A 39 17.49 5.96 -2.05
N ILE A 40 18.66 5.31 -2.19
CA ILE A 40 18.78 3.86 -1.93
C ILE A 40 18.49 3.56 -0.46
N GLN A 41 19.03 4.35 0.47
CA GLN A 41 18.77 4.19 1.91
C GLN A 41 17.30 4.43 2.26
N ALA A 42 16.69 5.47 1.72
CA ALA A 42 15.27 5.77 1.93
C ALA A 42 14.37 4.62 1.44
N ARG A 43 14.66 4.06 0.26
CA ARG A 43 13.95 2.88 -0.27
C ARG A 43 14.13 1.65 0.62
N ALA A 44 15.34 1.38 1.08
CA ALA A 44 15.60 0.25 1.97
C ALA A 44 14.86 0.41 3.31
N ALA A 45 14.86 1.61 3.88
CA ALA A 45 14.13 1.92 5.10
C ALA A 45 12.62 1.76 4.94
N ALA A 46 12.06 2.19 3.80
CA ALA A 46 10.66 2.00 3.43
C ALA A 46 10.28 0.51 3.41
N TYR A 47 11.02 -0.32 2.66
CA TYR A 47 10.79 -1.77 2.61
C TYR A 47 10.91 -2.42 4.00
N HIS A 48 11.90 -2.01 4.78
CA HIS A 48 12.12 -2.53 6.13
C HIS A 48 10.95 -2.17 7.06
N ALA A 49 10.47 -0.92 7.03
CA ALA A 49 9.34 -0.47 7.85
C ALA A 49 8.04 -1.22 7.49
N ILE A 50 7.75 -1.37 6.19
CA ILE A 50 6.60 -2.15 5.71
C ILE A 50 6.75 -3.62 6.13
N GLY A 51 7.94 -4.20 6.01
CA GLY A 51 8.22 -5.57 6.40
C GLY A 51 8.02 -5.82 7.90
N ILE A 52 8.50 -4.91 8.75
CA ILE A 52 8.28 -4.97 10.21
C ILE A 52 6.79 -4.88 10.51
N ALA A 53 6.11 -3.86 9.99
CA ALA A 53 4.70 -3.65 10.31
C ALA A 53 3.82 -4.81 9.80
N THR A 54 4.15 -5.40 8.65
CA THR A 54 3.50 -6.62 8.15
C THR A 54 3.76 -7.79 9.10
N ALA A 55 5.00 -8.01 9.54
CA ALA A 55 5.35 -9.10 10.45
C ALA A 55 4.70 -8.92 11.84
N GLU A 56 4.64 -7.69 12.35
CA GLU A 56 3.99 -7.38 13.62
C GLU A 56 2.48 -7.65 13.57
N PHE A 57 1.83 -7.25 12.48
CA PHE A 57 0.42 -7.54 12.26
C PHE A 57 0.15 -9.05 12.24
N HIS A 58 0.93 -9.82 11.46
CA HIS A 58 0.75 -11.27 11.35
C HIS A 58 1.19 -12.03 12.61
N ARG A 59 2.03 -11.45 13.49
CA ARG A 59 2.40 -12.06 14.77
C ARG A 59 1.18 -12.24 15.69
N GLY A 60 0.17 -11.38 15.55
CA GLY A 60 -1.08 -11.48 16.31
C GLY A 60 -2.08 -12.49 15.77
N PHE A 61 -1.80 -13.19 14.66
CA PHE A 61 -2.75 -14.11 14.05
C PHE A 61 -2.86 -15.40 14.85
N ASP A 62 -4.05 -15.66 15.39
CA ASP A 62 -4.42 -16.92 15.99
C ASP A 62 -5.17 -17.84 15.00
N ALA A 63 -5.61 -19.00 15.47
CA ALA A 63 -6.36 -19.95 14.64
C ALA A 63 -7.68 -19.36 14.10
N ARG A 64 -8.33 -18.48 14.87
CA ARG A 64 -9.59 -17.85 14.49
C ARG A 64 -9.35 -16.83 13.37
N LEU A 65 -8.36 -15.95 13.49
CA LEU A 65 -8.04 -14.97 12.43
C LEU A 65 -7.61 -15.66 11.14
N ASN A 66 -6.85 -16.76 11.22
CA ASN A 66 -6.50 -17.58 10.06
C ASN A 66 -7.74 -18.21 9.40
N ARG A 67 -8.70 -18.71 10.20
CA ARG A 67 -10.00 -19.18 9.71
C ARG A 67 -10.73 -18.06 8.97
N LEU A 68 -10.85 -16.88 9.57
CA LEU A 68 -11.54 -15.74 8.94
C LEU A 68 -10.87 -15.31 7.64
N ALA A 69 -9.55 -15.24 7.60
CA ALA A 69 -8.80 -14.94 6.38
C ALA A 69 -9.13 -15.92 5.25
N THR A 70 -9.18 -17.22 5.58
CA THR A 70 -9.52 -18.28 4.64
C THR A 70 -10.99 -18.21 4.22
N GLU A 71 -11.91 -18.07 5.16
CA GLU A 71 -13.36 -18.07 4.93
C GLU A 71 -13.85 -16.81 4.19
N SER A 72 -13.13 -15.68 4.29
CA SER A 72 -13.51 -14.39 3.72
C SER A 72 -13.85 -14.44 2.23
N ALA A 73 -13.20 -15.35 1.48
CA ALA A 73 -13.36 -15.55 0.05
C ALA A 73 -14.60 -16.41 -0.31
N TYR A 74 -15.25 -17.06 0.67
CA TYR A 74 -16.32 -18.02 0.44
C TYR A 74 -17.67 -17.47 0.91
N PRO A 75 -18.63 -17.17 0.00
CA PRO A 75 -19.89 -16.54 0.37
C PRO A 75 -20.68 -17.28 1.44
N GLU A 76 -20.73 -18.62 1.38
CA GLU A 76 -21.47 -19.42 2.36
C GLU A 76 -20.76 -19.52 3.71
N ALA A 77 -19.44 -19.32 3.76
CA ALA A 77 -18.72 -19.27 5.03
C ALA A 77 -18.97 -17.93 5.73
N VAL A 78 -18.83 -16.82 5.00
CA VAL A 78 -19.07 -15.46 5.49
C VAL A 78 -20.48 -15.28 6.06
N LYS A 79 -21.50 -15.94 5.50
CA LYS A 79 -22.87 -15.90 6.04
C LYS A 79 -23.01 -16.49 7.44
N ARG A 80 -22.09 -17.36 7.85
CA ARG A 80 -22.11 -18.03 9.17
C ARG A 80 -21.29 -17.28 10.21
N TRP A 81 -20.64 -16.18 9.84
CA TRP A 81 -19.86 -15.37 10.75
C TRP A 81 -20.75 -14.70 11.80
N THR A 82 -20.25 -14.73 13.04
CA THR A 82 -20.82 -13.97 14.14
C THR A 82 -20.53 -12.47 13.99
N LEU A 83 -21.16 -11.62 14.79
CA LEU A 83 -20.77 -10.20 14.84
C LEU A 83 -19.28 -10.04 15.19
N GLU A 84 -18.81 -10.81 16.18
CA GLU A 84 -17.42 -10.75 16.63
C GLU A 84 -16.45 -11.12 15.48
N ASP A 85 -16.83 -12.07 14.62
CA ASP A 85 -16.06 -12.45 13.43
C ASP A 85 -15.99 -11.29 12.43
N TRP A 86 -17.11 -10.60 12.18
CA TRP A 86 -17.15 -9.41 11.33
C TRP A 86 -16.30 -8.27 11.87
N GLU A 87 -16.38 -7.98 13.18
CA GLU A 87 -15.57 -6.93 13.80
C GLU A 87 -14.07 -7.28 13.79
N SER A 88 -13.73 -8.56 13.98
CA SER A 88 -12.35 -9.03 13.86
C SER A 88 -11.82 -8.86 12.44
N TRP A 89 -12.64 -9.20 11.44
CA TRP A 89 -12.28 -9.08 10.03
C TRP A 89 -12.20 -7.62 9.58
N GLU A 90 -13.10 -6.75 10.05
CA GLU A 90 -13.04 -5.31 9.81
C GLU A 90 -11.71 -4.74 10.30
N ARG A 91 -11.26 -5.09 11.52
CA ARG A 91 -9.97 -4.65 12.05
C ARG A 91 -8.78 -5.14 11.22
N ILE A 92 -8.84 -6.37 10.71
CA ILE A 92 -7.83 -6.90 9.78
C ILE A 92 -7.78 -6.02 8.53
N LEU A 93 -8.92 -5.83 7.87
CA LEU A 93 -8.99 -5.05 6.64
C LEU A 93 -8.58 -3.58 6.84
N THR A 94 -8.93 -2.97 7.98
CA THR A 94 -8.47 -1.60 8.30
C THR A 94 -6.95 -1.53 8.38
N ALA A 95 -6.30 -2.51 9.02
CA ALA A 95 -4.84 -2.55 9.10
C ALA A 95 -4.20 -2.77 7.71
N ASP A 96 -4.73 -3.72 6.95
CA ASP A 96 -4.24 -4.01 5.60
C ASP A 96 -4.44 -2.82 4.65
N LEU A 97 -5.57 -2.11 4.73
CA LEU A 97 -5.83 -0.90 3.92
C LEU A 97 -4.90 0.26 4.28
N ARG A 98 -4.51 0.41 5.55
CA ARG A 98 -3.50 1.40 5.96
C ARG A 98 -2.12 1.06 5.42
N MET A 99 -1.78 -0.23 5.36
CA MET A 99 -0.52 -0.66 4.75
C MET A 99 -0.56 -0.42 3.24
N LEU A 100 -1.66 -0.79 2.58
CA LEU A 100 -1.91 -0.53 1.17
C LEU A 100 -1.75 0.97 0.84
N GLU A 101 -2.35 1.84 1.65
CA GLU A 101 -2.23 3.30 1.51
C GLU A 101 -0.78 3.76 1.63
N THR A 102 -0.06 3.25 2.62
CA THR A 102 1.35 3.58 2.83
C THR A 102 2.21 3.18 1.63
N ILE A 103 2.00 1.98 1.07
CA ILE A 103 2.76 1.51 -0.09
C ILE A 103 2.43 2.36 -1.31
N LEU A 104 1.14 2.64 -1.57
CA LEU A 104 0.72 3.48 -2.70
C LEU A 104 1.33 4.88 -2.61
N LEU A 105 1.30 5.52 -1.43
CA LEU A 105 1.91 6.84 -1.22
C LEU A 105 3.41 6.82 -1.48
N GLN A 106 4.12 5.78 -1.04
CA GLN A 106 5.56 5.67 -1.29
C GLN A 106 5.89 5.38 -2.77
N VAL A 107 5.00 4.71 -3.50
CA VAL A 107 5.12 4.55 -4.97
C VAL A 107 4.87 5.89 -5.67
N GLU A 108 3.82 6.62 -5.31
CA GLU A 108 3.49 7.94 -5.86
C GLU A 108 4.63 8.95 -5.63
N GLN A 109 5.31 8.87 -4.49
CA GLN A 109 6.47 9.70 -4.15
C GLN A 109 7.79 9.24 -4.79
N GLY A 110 7.80 8.13 -5.54
CA GLY A 110 8.99 7.59 -6.21
C GLY A 110 10.00 6.91 -5.28
N LEU A 111 9.66 6.71 -4.00
CA LEU A 111 10.49 6.00 -3.04
C LEU A 111 10.50 4.49 -3.36
N LEU A 112 9.32 3.93 -3.60
CA LEU A 112 9.14 2.55 -4.03
C LEU A 112 8.94 2.45 -5.55
N PRO A 113 9.39 1.35 -6.19
CA PRO A 113 9.12 1.13 -7.61
C PRO A 113 7.63 0.84 -7.87
N PRO A 114 7.13 1.07 -9.10
CA PRO A 114 5.72 0.84 -9.45
C PRO A 114 5.21 -0.59 -9.21
N ASP A 115 6.09 -1.58 -9.22
CA ASP A 115 5.77 -2.99 -8.98
C ASP A 115 5.87 -3.40 -7.49
N ALA A 116 6.10 -2.45 -6.58
CA ALA A 116 6.25 -2.73 -5.14
C ALA A 116 5.00 -3.39 -4.54
N MET A 117 3.80 -2.99 -5.00
CA MET A 117 2.54 -3.59 -4.57
C MET A 117 2.55 -5.11 -4.77
N ALA A 118 3.00 -5.59 -5.93
CA ALA A 118 3.08 -7.01 -6.24
C ALA A 118 4.16 -7.71 -5.40
N ARG A 119 5.35 -7.10 -5.26
CA ARG A 119 6.45 -7.69 -4.47
C ARG A 119 6.12 -7.81 -2.98
N LEU A 120 5.31 -6.90 -2.47
CA LEU A 120 4.91 -6.86 -1.06
C LEU A 120 3.62 -7.65 -0.78
N GLY A 121 3.03 -8.30 -1.79
CA GLY A 121 1.80 -9.10 -1.61
C GLY A 121 0.50 -8.30 -1.55
N TYR A 122 0.51 -7.03 -1.95
CA TYR A 122 -0.65 -6.13 -2.00
C TYR A 122 -1.31 -6.05 -3.38
N ASN A 123 -0.96 -6.97 -4.29
CA ASN A 123 -1.66 -7.15 -5.56
C ASN A 123 -2.81 -8.16 -5.40
N TRP A 124 -3.85 -7.77 -4.65
CA TRP A 124 -4.93 -8.65 -4.22
C TRP A 124 -5.92 -9.09 -5.34
N GLY A 125 -5.65 -8.77 -6.60
CA GLY A 125 -6.52 -9.14 -7.72
C GLY A 125 -7.84 -8.36 -7.71
N PRO A 126 -8.96 -8.94 -8.16
CA PRO A 126 -10.26 -8.25 -8.13
C PRO A 126 -10.82 -8.23 -6.70
N ILE A 127 -10.50 -7.17 -5.96
CA ILE A 127 -10.69 -7.08 -4.50
C ILE A 127 -12.16 -7.18 -4.08
N LEU A 128 -13.06 -6.57 -4.86
CA LEU A 128 -14.50 -6.54 -4.56
C LEU A 128 -15.24 -7.79 -5.06
N THR A 129 -14.51 -8.83 -5.47
CA THR A 129 -15.03 -10.19 -5.64
C THR A 129 -14.91 -11.02 -4.35
N ASN A 130 -14.16 -10.55 -3.35
CA ASN A 130 -14.14 -11.16 -2.03
C ASN A 130 -15.44 -10.79 -1.28
N PRO A 131 -16.27 -11.77 -0.86
CA PRO A 131 -17.56 -11.50 -0.21
C PRO A 131 -17.47 -10.65 1.06
N ALA A 132 -16.48 -10.90 1.92
CA ALA A 132 -16.33 -10.17 3.16
C ALA A 132 -15.87 -8.72 2.92
N MET A 133 -14.90 -8.53 2.03
CA MET A 133 -14.44 -7.20 1.62
C MET A 133 -15.56 -6.41 0.94
N ALA A 134 -16.32 -7.02 0.03
CA ALA A 134 -17.45 -6.37 -0.62
C ALA A 134 -18.54 -5.92 0.38
N CYS A 135 -18.74 -6.68 1.46
CA CYS A 135 -19.65 -6.32 2.53
C CYS A 135 -19.19 -5.14 3.38
N LEU A 136 -17.91 -5.09 3.75
CA LEU A 136 -17.36 -4.03 4.59
C LEU A 136 -16.95 -2.78 3.81
N TRP A 137 -16.73 -2.90 2.49
CA TRP A 137 -16.25 -1.80 1.66
C TRP A 137 -17.08 -0.50 1.74
N PRO A 138 -18.42 -0.52 1.81
CA PRO A 138 -19.21 0.71 1.99
C PRO A 138 -18.83 1.52 3.23
N GLU A 139 -18.43 0.86 4.32
CA GLU A 139 -17.93 1.51 5.54
C GLU A 139 -16.44 1.87 5.40
N LEU A 140 -15.62 0.89 5.01
CA LEU A 140 -14.15 1.05 4.91
C LEU A 140 -13.72 2.11 3.89
N ARG A 141 -14.47 2.30 2.79
CA ARG A 141 -14.18 3.35 1.79
C ARG A 141 -14.17 4.76 2.38
N THR A 142 -14.82 4.98 3.52
CA THR A 142 -14.86 6.29 4.19
C THR A 142 -13.59 6.57 5.00
N GLN A 143 -12.80 5.53 5.29
CA GLN A 143 -11.64 5.58 6.17
C GLN A 143 -10.31 5.69 5.41
N VAL A 144 -10.33 5.64 4.08
CA VAL A 144 -9.13 5.59 3.23
C VAL A 144 -9.10 6.75 2.22
N GLY A 145 -7.89 7.15 1.82
CA GLY A 145 -7.67 8.21 0.84
C GLY A 145 -8.19 7.90 -0.58
N PRO A 146 -8.32 8.92 -1.45
CA PRO A 146 -8.82 8.75 -2.81
C PRO A 146 -8.03 7.75 -3.66
N SER A 147 -6.70 7.71 -3.55
CA SER A 147 -5.85 6.78 -4.29
C SER A 147 -6.17 5.33 -3.95
N VAL A 148 -6.35 5.01 -2.67
CA VAL A 148 -6.75 3.68 -2.21
C VAL A 148 -8.14 3.33 -2.73
N ARG A 149 -9.11 4.23 -2.60
CA ARG A 149 -10.47 3.99 -3.12
C ARG A 149 -10.46 3.65 -4.60
N LYS A 150 -9.72 4.44 -5.38
CA LYS A 150 -9.55 4.21 -6.81
C LYS A 150 -8.89 2.85 -7.07
N PHE A 151 -7.80 2.52 -6.38
CA PHE A 151 -7.13 1.22 -6.51
C PHE A 151 -8.08 0.04 -6.24
N ILE A 152 -8.83 0.08 -5.13
CA ILE A 152 -9.80 -0.96 -4.77
C ILE A 152 -10.93 -1.04 -5.81
N GLU A 153 -11.53 0.10 -6.16
CA GLU A 153 -12.69 0.12 -7.06
C GLU A 153 -12.33 -0.21 -8.51
N ASP A 154 -11.14 0.19 -8.98
CA ASP A 154 -10.65 -0.12 -10.33
C ASP A 154 -10.16 -1.57 -10.44
N SER A 155 -9.84 -2.23 -9.32
CA SER A 155 -9.45 -3.64 -9.32
C SER A 155 -10.58 -4.58 -9.79
N THR A 156 -11.84 -4.17 -9.64
CA THR A 156 -13.01 -5.00 -9.92
C THR A 156 -14.06 -4.24 -10.73
N PRO A 157 -14.35 -4.66 -11.97
CA PRO A 157 -15.42 -4.07 -12.78
C PRO A 157 -16.75 -4.03 -12.02
N LYS A 158 -17.52 -2.94 -12.15
CA LYS A 158 -18.79 -2.76 -11.41
C LYS A 158 -19.75 -3.94 -11.55
N ALA A 159 -19.81 -4.57 -12.72
CA ALA A 159 -20.68 -5.72 -13.01
C ALA A 159 -20.27 -7.00 -12.27
N GLU A 160 -19.02 -7.09 -11.81
CA GLU A 160 -18.45 -8.27 -11.15
C GLU A 160 -18.36 -8.10 -9.62
N ARG A 161 -18.69 -6.90 -9.10
CA ARG A 161 -18.67 -6.63 -7.66
C ARG A 161 -19.76 -7.43 -6.98
N LEU A 162 -19.40 -8.16 -5.93
CA LEU A 162 -20.40 -8.90 -5.16
C LEU A 162 -21.27 -7.95 -4.33
N PRO A 163 -22.60 -8.14 -4.30
CA PRO A 163 -23.44 -7.43 -3.35
C PRO A 163 -23.19 -7.99 -1.94
N CYS A 164 -23.29 -7.12 -0.93
CA CYS A 164 -23.31 -7.61 0.44
C CYS A 164 -24.61 -8.38 0.70
N LYS A 165 -24.48 -9.61 1.22
CA LYS A 165 -25.62 -10.49 1.53
C LYS A 165 -26.00 -10.48 3.01
N ILE A 166 -25.25 -9.75 3.85
CA ILE A 166 -25.43 -9.70 5.30
C ILE A 166 -25.72 -8.26 5.72
N ASP A 167 -26.68 -8.09 6.61
CA ASP A 167 -27.01 -6.81 7.23
C ASP A 167 -26.20 -6.66 8.53
N ILE A 168 -24.95 -6.18 8.38
CA ILE A 168 -24.00 -6.05 9.51
C ILE A 168 -24.56 -5.06 10.55
N GLN A 169 -25.27 -4.02 10.13
CA GLN A 169 -25.88 -3.07 11.06
C GLN A 169 -26.97 -3.74 11.89
N ALA A 170 -27.83 -4.56 11.28
CA ALA A 170 -28.80 -5.33 12.06
C ALA A 170 -28.14 -6.31 13.05
N LEU A 171 -27.01 -6.93 12.69
CA LEU A 171 -26.25 -7.78 13.63
C LEU A 171 -25.70 -6.97 14.82
N ARG A 172 -25.16 -5.78 14.57
CA ARG A 172 -24.70 -4.83 15.61
C ARG A 172 -25.87 -4.42 16.50
N ASP A 173 -27.01 -4.04 15.91
CA ASP A 173 -28.20 -3.61 16.65
C ASP A 173 -28.78 -4.74 17.52
N GLU A 174 -28.83 -5.97 17.00
CA GLU A 174 -29.29 -7.13 17.77
C GLU A 174 -28.36 -7.45 18.94
N THR A 175 -27.06 -7.46 18.70
CA THR A 175 -26.06 -7.89 19.71
C THR A 175 -25.80 -6.82 20.76
N ILE A 176 -25.72 -5.55 20.36
CA ILE A 176 -25.35 -4.43 21.24
C ILE A 176 -26.58 -3.82 21.91
N LEU A 177 -27.67 -3.64 21.16
CA LEU A 177 -28.88 -2.97 21.66
C LEU A 177 -29.97 -3.95 22.11
N GLY A 178 -29.76 -5.26 21.91
CA GLY A 178 -30.77 -6.29 22.21
C GLY A 178 -32.03 -6.20 21.35
N ARG A 179 -31.98 -5.43 20.24
CA ARG A 179 -33.15 -5.21 19.37
C ARG A 179 -33.25 -6.36 18.38
N LYS A 180 -34.16 -7.30 18.63
CA LYS A 180 -34.54 -8.27 17.60
C LYS A 180 -35.23 -7.55 16.45
N LYS A 181 -34.89 -7.93 15.22
CA LYS A 181 -35.56 -7.45 14.01
C LYS A 181 -37.06 -7.72 14.16
N ASP A 182 -37.88 -6.66 14.21
CA ASP A 182 -39.33 -6.80 14.21
C ASP A 182 -39.70 -7.58 12.95
N THR A 183 -40.07 -8.84 13.14
CA THR A 183 -40.54 -9.70 12.07
C THR A 183 -41.99 -9.30 11.84
N THR A 184 -42.20 -8.16 11.18
CA THR A 184 -43.51 -7.82 10.65
C THR A 184 -43.79 -8.81 9.53
N VAL A 185 -44.38 -9.94 9.92
CA VAL A 185 -45.08 -10.85 9.01
C VAL A 185 -46.22 -10.03 8.42
N VAL A 186 -46.01 -9.48 7.23
CA VAL A 186 -47.09 -9.01 6.39
C VAL A 186 -47.89 -10.26 6.02
N LYS A 187 -49.06 -10.38 6.66
CA LYS A 187 -50.09 -11.34 6.26
C LYS A 187 -50.74 -10.91 4.95
#